data_AF-A0A5R9GBP7-F1
#
_entry.id   AF-A0A5R9GBP7-F1
#
_cell.length_a   1.000
_cell.length_b   1.000
_cell.length_c   1.000
_cell.angle_alpha   90.00
_cell.angle_beta   90.00
_cell.angle_gamma   90.00
#
_symmetry.space_group_name_H-M   'P 1'
#
loop_
_entity.id
_entity.type
_entity.pdbx_description
1 polymer ?
#
loop_
_entity_poly.entity_id
_entity_poly.type
_entity_poly.pdbx_seq_one_letter_code
_entity_poly.pdbx_strand_id
1 'polypeptide(L)'
;MILMARDKTKPLEKLRWSKAGLKLLDAAVRASPKDDMIRVLRGKACNKLPEKHFRRTATAIEDFAYLVDRKERNEVSFTDKEYSQLVYDLGDAYSRIGRNRDAIATLRKLDGMSIDPELRRLVTERLQSLAGKPEVEVVPQESGASSILLGIAAQATARALQTWAENQRKKEEEARRREEQRRKKRKKRRRR
;
A
#
# COMPACT_ATOMS: atom_id res chain seq x y z
N MET A 1 17.23 -13.02 -6.06
CA MET A 1 16.94 -12.13 -4.90
C MET A 1 15.48 -12.14 -4.46
N ILE A 2 14.49 -11.91 -5.34
CA ILE A 2 13.06 -12.03 -4.95
C ILE A 2 12.73 -13.44 -4.42
N LEU A 3 13.29 -14.49 -5.04
CA LEU A 3 13.14 -15.86 -4.52
C LEU A 3 13.74 -16.02 -3.11
N MET A 4 14.87 -15.36 -2.82
CA MET A 4 15.47 -15.39 -1.48
C MET A 4 14.56 -14.71 -0.45
N ALA A 5 13.77 -13.70 -0.84
CA ALA A 5 12.80 -13.06 0.04
C ALA A 5 11.66 -14.02 0.43
N ARG A 6 11.24 -14.91 -0.47
CA ARG A 6 10.20 -15.91 -0.20
C ARG A 6 10.58 -16.80 0.98
N ASP A 7 11.85 -17.19 1.05
CA ASP A 7 12.35 -18.18 2.00
C ASP A 7 12.79 -17.56 3.34
N LYS A 8 12.78 -16.23 3.49
CA LYS A 8 13.03 -15.59 4.79
C LYS A 8 11.81 -15.70 5.69
N THR A 9 12.02 -15.78 7.00
CA THR A 9 10.93 -15.77 7.99
C THR A 9 10.69 -14.36 8.54
N LYS A 10 11.78 -13.59 8.74
CA LYS A 10 11.74 -12.24 9.32
C LYS A 10 11.20 -11.20 8.33
N PRO A 11 10.16 -10.40 8.70
CA PRO A 11 9.55 -9.43 7.79
C PRO A 11 10.51 -8.38 7.21
N LEU A 12 11.44 -7.85 8.02
CA LEU A 12 12.42 -6.86 7.55
C LEU A 12 13.39 -7.43 6.53
N GLU A 13 13.81 -8.70 6.70
CA GLU A 13 14.66 -9.37 5.72
C GLU A 13 13.89 -9.65 4.43
N LYS A 14 12.64 -10.12 4.51
CA LYS A 14 11.77 -10.27 3.34
C LYS A 14 11.70 -8.96 2.56
N LEU A 15 11.41 -7.84 3.23
CA LEU A 15 11.32 -6.53 2.60
C LEU A 15 12.63 -6.13 1.92
N ARG A 16 13.77 -6.33 2.59
CA ARG A 16 15.10 -6.02 2.05
C ARG A 16 15.38 -6.79 0.77
N TRP A 17 15.20 -8.11 0.79
CA TRP A 17 15.50 -8.96 -0.37
C TRP A 17 14.49 -8.76 -1.52
N SER A 18 13.22 -8.48 -1.20
CA SER A 18 12.21 -8.09 -2.20
C SER A 18 12.61 -6.80 -2.90
N LYS A 19 12.97 -5.73 -2.15
CA LYS A 19 13.43 -4.47 -2.74
C LYS A 19 14.70 -4.66 -3.59
N ALA A 20 15.65 -5.46 -3.12
CA ALA A 20 16.87 -5.76 -3.88
C ALA A 20 16.56 -6.48 -5.21
N GLY A 21 15.68 -7.48 -5.19
CA GLY A 21 15.30 -8.17 -6.42
C GLY A 21 14.47 -7.34 -7.38
N LEU A 22 13.61 -6.45 -6.87
CA LEU A 22 12.88 -5.49 -7.72
C LEU A 22 13.84 -4.54 -8.45
N LYS A 23 14.87 -4.04 -7.75
CA LYS A 23 15.92 -3.22 -8.39
C LYS A 23 16.62 -3.93 -9.54
N LEU A 24 16.88 -5.24 -9.40
CA LEU A 24 17.48 -6.04 -10.46
C LEU A 24 16.53 -6.22 -11.66
N LEU A 25 15.24 -6.48 -11.42
CA LEU A 25 14.25 -6.57 -12.49
C LEU A 25 14.08 -5.23 -13.21
N ASP A 26 14.09 -4.12 -12.48
CA ASP A 26 14.06 -2.78 -13.06
C ASP A 26 15.29 -2.50 -13.93
N ALA A 27 16.47 -2.91 -13.47
CA ALA A 27 17.70 -2.81 -14.26
C ALA A 27 17.67 -3.69 -15.52
N ALA A 28 17.14 -4.91 -15.41
CA ALA A 28 17.02 -5.85 -16.53
C ALA A 28 16.09 -5.30 -17.63
N VAL A 29 14.91 -4.76 -17.26
CA VAL A 29 14.01 -4.13 -18.25
C VAL A 29 14.64 -2.88 -18.86
N ARG A 30 15.38 -2.07 -18.08
CA ARG A 30 16.11 -0.93 -18.65
C ARG A 30 17.19 -1.34 -19.65
N ALA A 31 17.89 -2.45 -19.40
CA ALA A 31 18.92 -2.95 -20.29
C ALA A 31 18.35 -3.57 -21.56
N SER A 32 17.24 -4.32 -21.44
CA SER A 32 16.59 -5.01 -22.54
C SER A 32 15.08 -4.75 -22.55
N PRO A 33 14.63 -3.55 -22.97
CA PRO A 33 13.23 -3.11 -22.84
C PRO A 33 12.25 -3.85 -23.74
N LYS A 34 12.74 -4.55 -24.77
CA LYS A 34 11.93 -5.33 -25.72
C LYS A 34 11.84 -6.82 -25.38
N ASP A 35 12.52 -7.25 -24.32
CA ASP A 35 12.49 -8.65 -23.89
C ASP A 35 11.19 -8.94 -23.14
N ASP A 36 10.34 -9.76 -23.76
CA ASP A 36 9.02 -10.11 -23.21
C ASP A 36 9.14 -10.91 -21.91
N MET A 37 10.12 -11.79 -21.80
CA MET A 37 10.28 -12.66 -20.63
C MET A 37 10.64 -11.83 -19.39
N ILE A 38 11.53 -10.84 -19.54
CA ILE A 38 11.90 -9.96 -18.43
C ILE A 38 10.68 -9.14 -17.98
N ARG A 39 9.86 -8.65 -18.91
CA ARG A 39 8.60 -7.94 -18.59
C ARG A 39 7.55 -8.84 -17.95
N VAL A 40 7.39 -10.08 -18.42
CA VAL A 40 6.52 -11.09 -17.78
C VAL A 40 6.96 -11.29 -16.33
N LEU A 41 8.26 -11.46 -16.10
CA LEU A 41 8.80 -11.68 -14.76
C LEU A 41 8.60 -10.46 -13.85
N ARG A 42 8.90 -9.25 -14.35
CA ARG A 42 8.73 -8.00 -13.59
C ARG A 42 7.26 -7.72 -13.30
N GLY A 43 6.38 -7.87 -14.28
CA GLY A 43 4.93 -7.71 -14.12
C GLY A 43 4.36 -8.67 -13.09
N LYS A 44 4.63 -9.97 -13.21
CA LYS A 44 4.16 -10.99 -12.24
C LYS A 44 4.73 -10.76 -10.84
N ALA A 45 6.00 -10.39 -10.72
CA ALA A 45 6.60 -10.09 -9.42
C ALA A 45 5.97 -8.85 -8.77
N CYS A 46 5.77 -7.77 -9.54
CA CYS A 46 5.15 -6.54 -9.06
C CYS A 46 3.68 -6.74 -8.69
N ASN A 47 2.92 -7.52 -9.47
CA ASN A 47 1.51 -7.77 -9.21
C ASN A 47 1.27 -8.64 -7.96
N LYS A 48 2.25 -9.40 -7.47
CA LYS A 48 2.09 -10.18 -6.24
C LYS A 48 2.39 -9.39 -4.96
N LEU A 49 2.85 -8.15 -5.09
CA LEU A 49 3.27 -7.35 -3.94
C LEU A 49 2.11 -6.52 -3.36
N PRO A 50 2.03 -6.36 -2.03
CA PRO A 50 1.05 -5.49 -1.41
C PRO A 50 1.24 -4.04 -1.83
N GLU A 51 0.25 -3.47 -2.52
CA GLU A 51 0.34 -2.14 -3.12
C GLU A 51 0.64 -1.05 -2.07
N LYS A 52 0.06 -1.17 -0.87
CA LYS A 52 0.27 -0.25 0.25
C LYS A 52 1.75 -0.02 0.62
N HIS A 53 2.61 -1.02 0.43
CA HIS A 53 4.01 -0.96 0.87
C HIS A 53 4.99 -0.78 -0.29
N PHE A 54 4.65 -1.34 -1.45
CA PHE A 54 5.57 -1.43 -2.58
C PHE A 54 5.27 -0.40 -3.67
N ARG A 55 3.99 -0.03 -3.87
CA ARG A 55 3.55 0.89 -4.93
C ARG A 55 4.06 0.45 -6.30
N ARG A 56 3.79 -0.81 -6.65
CA ARG A 56 4.34 -1.49 -7.85
C ARG A 56 3.26 -1.91 -8.83
N THR A 57 1.99 -1.73 -8.50
CA THR A 57 0.89 -2.06 -9.43
C THR A 57 0.99 -1.25 -10.72
N ALA A 58 1.41 0.03 -10.67
CA ALA A 58 1.63 0.81 -11.89
C ALA A 58 2.69 0.19 -12.83
N THR A 59 3.80 -0.33 -12.27
CA THR A 59 4.82 -1.04 -13.05
C THR A 59 4.29 -2.35 -13.63
N ALA A 60 3.45 -3.07 -12.88
CA ALA A 60 2.81 -4.29 -13.39
C ALA A 60 1.87 -3.98 -14.56
N ILE A 61 1.09 -2.90 -14.46
CA ILE A 61 0.20 -2.42 -15.54
C ILE A 61 1.01 -2.10 -16.79
N GLU A 62 2.14 -1.37 -16.66
CA GLU A 62 3.02 -1.06 -17.79
C GLU A 62 3.48 -2.32 -18.51
N ASP A 63 3.97 -3.32 -17.77
CA ASP A 63 4.46 -4.57 -18.35
C ASP A 63 3.34 -5.40 -18.98
N PHE A 64 2.21 -5.56 -18.29
CA PHE A 64 1.11 -6.34 -18.81
C PHE A 64 0.45 -5.69 -20.03
N ALA A 65 0.27 -4.36 -20.01
CA ALA A 65 -0.26 -3.64 -21.16
C ALA A 65 0.66 -3.78 -22.39
N TYR A 66 1.98 -3.65 -22.21
CA TYR A 66 2.96 -3.87 -23.27
C TYR A 66 2.85 -5.29 -23.87
N LEU A 67 2.74 -6.30 -23.01
CA LEU A 67 2.66 -7.70 -23.43
C LEU A 67 1.35 -8.05 -24.13
N VAL A 68 0.22 -7.49 -23.66
CA VAL A 68 -1.09 -7.64 -24.31
C VAL A 68 -1.06 -7.03 -25.71
N ASP A 69 -0.56 -5.81 -25.84
CA ASP A 69 -0.45 -5.09 -27.11
C ASP A 69 0.47 -5.82 -28.12
N ARG A 70 1.58 -6.40 -27.65
CA ARG A 70 2.41 -7.26 -28.51
C ARG A 70 1.73 -8.56 -28.92
N LYS A 71 0.93 -9.17 -28.04
CA LYS A 71 0.18 -10.38 -28.40
C LYS A 71 -0.94 -10.07 -29.40
N GLU A 72 -1.63 -8.94 -29.24
CA GLU A 72 -2.63 -8.46 -30.20
C GLU A 72 -2.02 -8.18 -31.58
N ARG A 73 -0.74 -7.77 -31.64
CA ARG A 73 0.04 -7.64 -32.88
C ARG A 73 0.71 -8.93 -33.38
N ASN A 74 0.48 -10.07 -32.71
CA ASN A 74 1.13 -11.36 -33.01
C ASN A 74 2.66 -11.34 -32.95
N GLU A 75 3.25 -10.45 -32.14
CA GLU A 75 4.69 -10.28 -32.00
C GLU A 75 5.30 -11.09 -30.85
N VAL A 76 4.48 -11.80 -30.08
CA VAL A 76 4.90 -12.66 -28.98
C VAL A 76 4.10 -13.97 -28.99
N SER A 77 4.80 -15.07 -28.74
CA SER A 77 4.23 -16.42 -28.71
C SER A 77 3.74 -16.76 -27.31
N PHE A 78 2.56 -16.27 -26.94
CA PHE A 78 1.81 -16.76 -25.77
C PHE A 78 0.75 -17.75 -26.19
N THR A 79 0.56 -18.78 -25.37
CA THR A 79 -0.60 -19.65 -25.44
C THR A 79 -1.87 -18.88 -25.08
N ASP A 80 -3.03 -19.36 -25.54
CA ASP A 80 -4.31 -18.73 -25.20
C ASP A 80 -4.55 -18.65 -23.69
N LYS A 81 -4.05 -19.65 -22.95
CA LYS A 81 -4.09 -19.68 -21.49
C LYS A 81 -3.23 -18.58 -20.87
N GLU A 82 -1.99 -18.41 -21.35
CA GLU A 82 -1.11 -17.35 -20.87
C GLU A 82 -1.64 -15.97 -21.19
N TYR A 83 -2.19 -15.79 -22.40
CA TYR A 83 -2.81 -14.53 -22.81
C TYR A 83 -4.04 -14.21 -21.96
N SER A 84 -4.94 -15.17 -21.74
CA SER A 84 -6.14 -14.96 -20.92
C SER A 84 -5.77 -14.60 -19.47
N GLN A 85 -4.76 -15.27 -18.90
CA GLN A 85 -4.24 -14.93 -17.57
C GLN A 85 -3.62 -13.53 -17.53
N LEU A 86 -2.89 -13.14 -18.58
CA LEU A 86 -2.26 -11.83 -18.67
C LEU A 86 -3.31 -10.70 -18.72
N VAL A 87 -4.37 -10.87 -19.50
CA VAL A 87 -5.49 -9.93 -19.58
C VAL A 87 -6.22 -9.83 -18.24
N TYR A 88 -6.45 -10.96 -17.56
CA TYR A 88 -7.00 -10.95 -16.20
C TYR A 88 -6.09 -10.21 -15.20
N ASP A 89 -4.79 -10.51 -15.20
CA ASP A 89 -3.81 -9.88 -14.31
C ASP A 89 -3.75 -8.36 -14.54
N LEU A 90 -3.89 -7.90 -15.79
CA LEU A 90 -3.99 -6.48 -16.13
C LEU A 90 -5.28 -5.83 -15.59
N GLY A 91 -6.43 -6.48 -15.76
CA GLY A 91 -7.71 -6.00 -15.22
C GLY A 91 -7.70 -5.94 -13.69
N ASP A 92 -7.16 -6.97 -13.03
CA ASP A 92 -6.97 -6.99 -11.58
C ASP A 92 -6.04 -5.86 -11.13
N ALA A 93 -4.92 -5.63 -11.83
CA ALA A 93 -4.00 -4.55 -11.53
C ALA A 93 -4.66 -3.16 -11.65
N TYR A 94 -5.48 -2.91 -12.69
CA TYR A 94 -6.24 -1.67 -12.80
C TYR A 94 -7.19 -1.46 -11.61
N SER A 95 -7.89 -2.51 -11.20
CA SER A 95 -8.83 -2.44 -10.06
C SER A 95 -8.14 -2.07 -8.74
N ARG A 96 -6.91 -2.55 -8.52
CA ARG A 96 -6.15 -2.29 -7.28
C ARG A 96 -5.76 -0.83 -7.08
N ILE A 97 -5.59 -0.08 -8.17
CA ILE A 97 -5.29 1.35 -8.12
C ILE A 97 -6.51 2.23 -8.37
N GLY A 98 -7.71 1.64 -8.31
CA GLY A 98 -8.98 2.36 -8.45
C GLY A 98 -9.33 2.75 -9.89
N ARG A 99 -8.61 2.26 -10.92
CA ARG A 99 -8.97 2.49 -12.33
C ARG A 99 -10.06 1.51 -12.78
N ASN A 100 -11.25 1.65 -12.21
CA ASN A 100 -12.33 0.67 -12.35
C ASN A 100 -12.85 0.58 -13.79
N ARG A 101 -12.93 1.71 -14.51
CA ARG A 101 -13.33 1.71 -15.92
C ARG A 101 -12.40 0.87 -16.80
N ASP A 102 -11.09 1.06 -16.64
CA ASP A 102 -10.08 0.31 -17.39
C ASP A 102 -10.06 -1.16 -17.00
N ALA A 103 -10.27 -1.45 -15.71
CA ALA A 103 -10.42 -2.83 -15.22
C ALA A 103 -11.61 -3.53 -15.90
N ILE A 104 -12.79 -2.91 -15.91
CA ILE A 104 -13.99 -3.48 -16.55
C ILE A 104 -13.76 -3.67 -18.05
N ALA A 105 -13.24 -2.65 -18.75
CA ALA A 105 -12.97 -2.73 -20.17
C ALA A 105 -11.99 -3.86 -20.52
N THR A 106 -10.94 -4.03 -19.71
CA THR A 106 -9.95 -5.08 -19.88
C THR A 106 -10.54 -6.46 -19.62
N LEU A 107 -11.29 -6.64 -18.53
CA LEU A 107 -11.88 -7.93 -18.16
C LEU A 107 -12.94 -8.38 -19.15
N ARG A 108 -13.72 -7.45 -19.72
CA ARG A 108 -14.71 -7.74 -20.78
C ARG A 108 -14.07 -8.23 -22.07
N LYS A 109 -12.77 -7.99 -22.33
CA LYS A 109 -12.09 -8.61 -23.47
C LYS A 109 -12.06 -10.14 -23.38
N LEU A 110 -12.20 -10.71 -22.18
CA LEU A 110 -12.27 -12.15 -21.96
C LEU A 110 -13.67 -12.71 -22.24
N ASP A 111 -14.69 -11.85 -22.40
CA ASP A 111 -16.03 -12.28 -22.79
C ASP A 111 -15.98 -12.85 -24.22
N GLY A 112 -16.49 -14.07 -24.39
CA GLY A 112 -16.46 -14.76 -25.68
C GLY A 112 -15.17 -15.52 -26.00
N MET A 113 -14.12 -15.39 -25.17
CA MET A 113 -12.93 -16.26 -25.27
C MET A 113 -13.16 -17.61 -24.60
N SER A 114 -12.52 -18.65 -25.15
CA SER A 114 -12.44 -19.96 -24.47
C SER A 114 -11.44 -19.87 -23.33
N ILE A 115 -11.92 -19.42 -22.17
CA ILE A 115 -11.14 -19.33 -20.94
C ILE A 115 -11.44 -20.50 -20.01
N ASP A 116 -10.43 -20.89 -19.24
CA ASP A 116 -10.51 -21.89 -18.19
C ASP A 116 -11.66 -21.59 -17.19
N PRO A 117 -12.43 -22.60 -16.74
CA PRO A 117 -13.57 -22.38 -15.84
C PRO A 117 -13.19 -21.67 -14.53
N GLU A 118 -12.00 -21.92 -13.99
CA GLU A 118 -11.51 -21.25 -12.79
C GLU A 118 -11.30 -19.74 -13.05
N LEU A 119 -10.64 -19.42 -14.16
CA LEU A 119 -10.43 -18.03 -14.58
C LEU A 119 -11.76 -17.31 -14.84
N ARG A 120 -12.74 -17.97 -15.44
CA ARG A 120 -14.09 -17.43 -15.66
C ARG A 120 -14.77 -17.04 -14.35
N ARG A 121 -14.63 -17.87 -13.31
CA ARG A 121 -15.14 -17.56 -11.97
C ARG A 121 -14.50 -16.29 -11.42
N LEU A 122 -13.18 -16.19 -11.49
CA LEU A 122 -12.41 -15.03 -11.03
C LEU A 122 -12.80 -13.73 -11.77
N VAL A 123 -13.01 -13.79 -13.08
CA VAL A 123 -13.48 -12.65 -13.90
C VAL A 123 -14.85 -12.21 -13.43
N THR A 124 -15.78 -13.15 -13.23
CA THR A 124 -17.16 -12.87 -12.80
C THR A 124 -17.18 -12.21 -11.43
N GLU A 125 -16.47 -12.78 -10.45
CA GLU A 125 -16.32 -12.24 -9.10
C GLU A 125 -15.74 -10.81 -9.14
N ARG A 126 -14.72 -10.59 -9.97
CA ARG A 126 -14.08 -9.28 -10.10
C ARG A 126 -15.03 -8.26 -10.72
N LEU A 127 -15.73 -8.59 -11.81
CA LEU A 127 -16.71 -7.69 -12.43
C LEU A 127 -17.86 -7.33 -11.48
N GLN A 128 -18.36 -8.30 -10.70
CA GLN A 128 -19.36 -8.04 -9.66
C GLN A 128 -18.83 -7.07 -8.59
N SER A 129 -17.58 -7.24 -8.14
CA SER A 129 -16.95 -6.34 -7.17
C SER A 129 -16.72 -4.91 -7.69
N LEU A 130 -16.77 -4.72 -9.01
CA LEU A 130 -16.62 -3.43 -9.70
C LEU A 130 -17.96 -2.77 -10.04
N ALA A 131 -19.07 -3.52 -9.96
CA ALA A 131 -20.40 -2.99 -10.25
C ALA A 131 -20.78 -1.90 -9.23
N GLY A 132 -21.17 -0.73 -9.74
CA GLY A 132 -21.59 0.41 -8.92
C GLY A 132 -20.45 1.26 -8.34
N LYS A 133 -19.18 0.92 -8.60
CA LYS A 133 -18.03 1.75 -8.24
C LYS A 133 -17.85 2.92 -9.23
N PRO A 134 -17.33 4.08 -8.78
CA PRO A 134 -17.02 5.18 -9.70
C PRO A 134 -15.90 4.78 -10.67
N GLU A 135 -15.85 5.43 -11.84
CA GLU A 135 -14.88 5.11 -12.90
C GLU A 135 -13.42 5.16 -12.41
N VAL A 136 -13.12 6.12 -11.54
CA VAL A 136 -11.82 6.28 -10.88
C VAL A 136 -12.06 6.47 -9.38
N GLU A 137 -11.51 5.57 -8.58
CA GLU A 137 -11.47 5.68 -7.11
C GLU A 137 -10.14 6.28 -6.67
N VAL A 138 -10.21 7.30 -5.81
CA VAL A 138 -9.02 7.78 -5.09
C VAL A 138 -8.74 6.79 -3.96
N VAL A 139 -7.87 5.81 -4.22
CA VAL A 139 -7.44 4.84 -3.20
C VAL A 139 -6.63 5.58 -2.12
N PRO A 140 -7.12 5.67 -0.85
CA PRO A 140 -6.43 6.41 0.20
C PRO A 140 -5.02 5.86 0.42
N GLN A 141 -4.03 6.72 0.16
CA GLN A 141 -2.63 6.40 0.36
C GLN A 141 -2.27 6.66 1.82
N GLU A 142 -2.58 5.72 2.71
CA GLU A 142 -2.00 5.76 4.05
C GLU A 142 -0.49 5.52 3.90
N SER A 143 0.28 6.61 3.99
CA SER A 143 1.73 6.56 4.06
C SER A 143 2.13 5.76 5.30
N GLY A 144 2.51 4.48 5.09
CA GLY A 144 2.76 3.49 6.14
C GLY A 144 3.93 3.77 7.10
N ALA A 145 4.50 4.97 7.10
CA ALA A 145 5.36 5.46 8.17
C ALA A 145 4.62 6.43 9.10
N SER A 146 3.68 7.21 8.56
CA SER A 146 2.95 8.25 9.28
C SER A 146 1.88 7.65 10.19
N SER A 147 1.21 6.54 9.85
CA SER A 147 0.15 5.99 10.73
C SER A 147 0.69 5.27 11.97
N ILE A 148 1.83 4.57 11.86
CA ILE A 148 2.50 3.95 13.01
C ILE A 148 3.13 5.04 13.89
N LEU A 149 3.74 6.06 13.28
CA LEU A 149 4.28 7.20 14.02
C LEU A 149 3.18 8.11 14.59
N LEU A 150 2.02 8.26 13.95
CA LEU A 150 0.87 8.97 14.53
C LEU A 150 0.26 8.16 15.68
N GLY A 151 0.19 6.84 15.58
CA GLY A 151 -0.28 5.99 16.69
C GLY A 151 0.64 6.07 17.91
N ILE A 152 1.96 6.02 17.69
CA ILE A 152 2.97 6.13 18.75
C ILE A 152 3.07 7.57 19.28
N ALA A 153 3.04 8.58 18.40
CA ALA A 153 3.07 9.99 18.77
C ALA A 153 1.79 10.40 19.50
N ALA A 154 0.61 9.92 19.12
CA ALA A 154 -0.64 10.19 19.83
C ALA A 154 -0.62 9.61 21.25
N GLN A 155 -0.03 8.43 21.45
CA GLN A 155 0.13 7.84 22.79
C GLN A 155 1.18 8.58 23.63
N ALA A 156 2.28 9.05 23.01
CA ALA A 156 3.32 9.81 23.68
C ALA A 156 2.89 11.26 23.99
N THR A 157 2.18 11.94 23.08
CA THR A 157 1.65 13.29 23.29
C THR A 157 0.51 13.29 24.30
N ALA A 158 -0.36 12.28 24.31
CA ALA A 158 -1.41 12.15 25.34
C ALA A 158 -0.79 12.01 26.75
N ARG A 159 0.23 11.15 26.92
CA ARG A 159 0.95 11.00 28.20
C ARG A 159 1.75 12.25 28.59
N ALA A 160 2.36 12.93 27.63
CA ALA A 160 3.11 14.17 27.88
C ALA A 160 2.18 15.35 28.24
N LEU A 161 1.00 15.44 27.60
CA LEU A 161 -0.02 16.45 27.93
C LEU A 161 -0.66 16.19 29.29
N GLN A 162 -0.92 14.93 29.65
CA GLN A 162 -1.41 14.56 30.99
C GLN A 162 -0.41 14.93 32.08
N THR A 163 0.87 14.58 31.91
CA THR A 163 1.91 14.90 32.89
C THR A 163 2.19 16.40 32.99
N TRP A 164 2.12 17.14 31.89
CA TRP A 164 2.22 18.60 31.90
C TRP A 164 1.02 19.26 32.61
N ALA A 165 -0.21 18.79 32.34
CA ALA A 165 -1.42 19.30 33.00
C ALA A 165 -1.44 19.01 34.50
N GLU A 166 -0.99 17.83 34.93
CA GLU A 166 -0.85 17.49 36.36
C GLU A 166 0.21 18.35 37.06
N ASN A 167 1.33 18.63 36.39
CA ASN A 167 2.36 19.52 36.94
C ASN A 167 1.91 20.97 37.06
N GLN A 168 1.07 21.48 36.13
CA GLN A 168 0.49 22.82 36.26
C GLN A 168 -0.48 22.90 37.44
N ARG A 169 -1.34 21.88 37.63
CA ARG A 169 -2.25 21.82 38.79
C ARG A 169 -1.50 21.78 40.11
N LYS A 170 -0.42 20.99 40.20
CA LYS A 170 0.43 20.95 41.41
C LYS A 170 1.11 22.29 41.70
N LYS A 171 1.62 22.99 40.67
CA LYS A 171 2.22 24.33 40.83
C LYS A 171 1.20 25.36 41.31
N GLU A 172 -0.01 25.34 40.78
CA GLU A 172 -1.09 26.22 41.23
C GLU A 172 -1.51 25.92 42.69
N GLU A 173 -1.59 24.65 43.07
CA GLU A 173 -1.94 24.26 44.43
C GLU A 173 -0.84 24.64 45.45
N GLU A 174 0.43 24.47 45.09
CA GLU A 174 1.56 24.93 45.91
C GLU A 174 1.60 26.44 46.05
N ALA A 175 1.29 27.19 44.98
CA ALA A 175 1.21 28.65 45.02
C ALA A 175 0.10 29.11 45.98
N ARG A 176 -1.09 28.50 45.91
CA ARG A 176 -2.22 28.77 46.83
C ARG A 176 -1.86 28.45 48.28
N ARG A 177 -1.22 27.31 48.54
CA ARG A 177 -0.76 26.93 49.90
C ARG A 177 0.28 27.91 50.45
N ARG A 178 1.24 28.36 49.63
CA ARG A 178 2.23 29.37 50.02
C ARG A 178 1.59 30.72 50.31
N GLU A 179 0.60 31.13 49.52
CA GLU A 179 -0.13 32.38 49.72
C GLU A 179 -0.97 32.35 51.00
N GLU A 180 -1.66 31.24 51.28
CA GLU A 180 -2.39 31.05 52.54
C GLU A 180 -1.46 31.07 53.76
N GLN A 181 -0.30 30.42 53.69
CA GLN A 181 0.69 30.46 54.77
C GLN A 181 1.22 31.88 54.99
N ARG A 182 1.48 32.64 53.92
CA ARG A 182 1.86 34.06 54.01
C ARG A 182 0.75 34.91 54.64
N ARG A 183 -0.52 34.68 54.27
CA ARG A 183 -1.69 35.37 54.82
C ARG A 183 -1.90 35.05 56.30
N LYS A 184 -1.72 33.78 56.72
CA LYS A 184 -1.75 33.35 58.13
C LYS A 184 -0.59 33.96 58.94
N LYS A 185 0.63 34.01 58.41
CA LYS A 185 1.79 34.68 59.04
C LYS A 185 1.56 36.20 59.20
N ARG A 186 0.98 36.87 58.20
CA ARG A 186 0.61 38.30 58.27
C ARG A 186 -0.46 38.58 59.33
N LYS A 187 -1.48 37.73 59.45
CA LYS A 187 -2.51 37.84 60.50
C LYS A 187 -1.95 37.59 61.92
N LYS A 188 -0.99 36.68 62.07
CA LYS A 188 -0.33 36.38 63.37
C LYS A 188 0.59 37.51 63.84
N ARG A 189 1.19 38.27 62.92
CA ARG A 189 2.00 39.47 63.21
C ARG A 189 1.20 40.72 63.57
N ARG A 190 -0.12 40.76 63.30
CA ARG A 190 -1.02 41.88 63.66
C ARG A 190 -1.73 41.69 65.01
N ARG A 191 -1.48 40.59 65.72
CA ARG A 191 -2.08 40.22 67.02
C ARG A 191 -1.05 40.10 68.15
N ARG A 192 0.19 40.55 67.90
CA ARG A 192 1.22 40.84 68.91
C ARG A 192 1.45 42.33 68.87
#